data_AF-X1PQU7-F1
#
_entry.id   AF-X1PQU7-F1
#
_cell.length_a   1.000
_cell.length_b   1.000
_cell.length_c   1.000
_cell.angle_alpha   90.00
_cell.angle_beta   90.00
_cell.angle_gamma   90.00
#
_symmetry.space_group_name_H-M   'P 1'
#
loop_
_entity.id
_entity.type
_entity.pdbx_description
1 polymer ?
#
loop_
_entity_poly.entity_id
_entity_poly.type
_entity_poly.pdbx_seq_one_letter_code
_entity_poly.pdbx_strand_id
1 'polypeptide(L)'
;MERKQLSKTKKEVIKIYKNSKMVFIEKEFETMELTDFGLGDLYNIGLGIIIYVNTERVCAKELALAPYQICPQRHLHPDIKGYAGKEETFRCRWGEVYLYISGPETKNIKAKISKRYKDRFTVFHEIILKPG
;
A
#
# COMPACT_ATOMS: atom_id res chain seq x y z
N MET A 1 13.21 -14.75 0.35
CA MET A 1 13.38 -13.29 0.12
C MET A 1 14.85 -12.94 0.28
N GLU A 2 15.43 -12.24 -0.68
CA GLU A 2 16.86 -11.89 -0.65
C GLU A 2 17.11 -10.78 0.39
N ARG A 3 17.99 -11.02 1.38
CA ARG A 3 18.22 -10.10 2.52
C ARG A 3 18.58 -8.67 2.08
N LYS A 4 19.23 -8.54 0.93
CA LYS A 4 19.65 -7.26 0.34
C LYS A 4 18.45 -6.44 -0.17
N GLN A 5 17.47 -7.10 -0.78
CA GLN A 5 16.25 -6.46 -1.30
C GLN A 5 15.38 -5.95 -0.15
N LEU A 6 15.21 -6.75 0.91
CA LEU A 6 14.48 -6.36 2.11
C LEU A 6 15.10 -5.11 2.78
N SER A 7 16.43 -5.10 2.94
CA SER A 7 17.14 -3.96 3.53
C SER A 7 16.97 -2.68 2.70
N LYS A 8 17.01 -2.79 1.37
CA LYS A 8 16.84 -1.64 0.48
C LYS A 8 15.42 -1.08 0.55
N THR A 9 14.39 -1.91 0.38
CA THR A 9 13.00 -1.45 0.46
C THR A 9 12.67 -0.87 1.84
N LYS A 10 13.17 -1.48 2.92
CA LYS A 10 12.99 -0.94 4.28
C LYS A 10 13.54 0.48 4.40
N LYS A 11 14.75 0.74 3.87
CA LYS A 11 15.37 2.07 3.89
C LYS A 11 14.56 3.09 3.09
N GLU A 12 14.06 2.71 1.91
CA GLU A 12 13.22 3.58 1.09
C GLU A 12 11.91 3.92 1.80
N VAL A 13 11.23 2.93 2.38
CA VAL A 13 9.98 3.13 3.16
C VAL A 13 10.21 4.07 4.34
N ILE A 14 11.29 3.86 5.12
CA ILE A 14 11.63 4.76 6.23
C ILE A 14 11.91 6.18 5.73
N LYS A 15 12.58 6.32 4.58
CA LYS A 15 12.84 7.62 3.97
C LYS A 15 11.55 8.33 3.56
N ILE A 16 10.57 7.59 3.04
CA ILE A 16 9.24 8.12 2.72
C ILE A 16 8.55 8.66 3.97
N TYR A 17 8.51 7.88 5.05
CA TYR A 17 7.94 8.33 6.33
C TYR A 17 8.66 9.57 6.88
N LYS A 18 9.99 9.60 6.86
CA LYS A 18 10.75 10.79 7.31
C LYS A 18 10.48 12.02 6.44
N ASN A 19 10.25 11.84 5.15
CA ASN A 19 9.97 12.93 4.22
C ASN A 19 8.52 13.41 4.26
N SER A 20 7.59 12.62 4.81
CA SER A 20 6.17 12.97 4.85
C SER A 20 5.82 14.15 5.76
N LYS A 21 6.83 14.71 6.46
CA LYS A 21 6.69 15.76 7.48
C LYS A 21 5.85 15.34 8.69
N MET A 22 5.49 14.07 8.79
CA MET A 22 4.85 13.50 9.97
C MET A 22 5.91 13.16 11.03
N VAL A 23 5.50 13.22 12.29
CA VAL A 23 6.37 12.87 13.42
C VAL A 23 6.11 11.41 13.76
N PHE A 24 7.19 10.61 13.73
CA PHE A 24 7.17 9.21 14.11
C PHE A 24 8.18 8.97 15.23
N ILE A 25 7.85 8.09 16.18
CA ILE A 25 8.77 7.66 17.23
C ILE A 25 9.59 6.45 16.77
N GLU A 26 10.75 6.20 17.38
CA GLU A 26 11.62 5.07 17.02
C GLU A 26 10.89 3.73 17.09
N LYS A 27 10.06 3.54 18.12
CA LYS A 27 9.25 2.33 18.31
C LYS A 27 8.34 2.03 17.12
N GLU A 28 7.78 3.04 16.44
CA GLU A 28 6.91 2.83 15.28
C GLU A 28 7.69 2.28 14.08
N PHE A 29 8.95 2.70 13.91
CA PHE A 29 9.84 2.16 12.88
C PHE A 29 10.32 0.74 13.20
N GLU A 30 10.43 0.40 14.49
CA GLU A 30 10.79 -0.94 14.94
C GLU A 30 9.64 -1.94 14.72
N THR A 31 8.41 -1.53 15.03
CA THR A 31 7.20 -2.36 14.84
C THR A 31 6.63 -2.28 13.42
N MET A 32 7.27 -1.54 12.52
CA MET A 32 6.83 -1.39 11.14
C MET A 32 6.85 -2.74 10.42
N GLU A 33 5.71 -3.10 9.83
CA GLU A 33 5.57 -4.31 9.04
C GLU A 33 5.92 -4.05 7.58
N LEU A 34 6.67 -4.98 6.98
CA LEU A 34 6.90 -5.03 5.54
C LEU A 34 6.33 -6.35 5.03
N THR A 35 5.37 -6.29 4.12
CA THR A 35 4.78 -7.47 3.50
C THR A 35 4.99 -7.45 2.00
N ASP A 36 5.34 -8.61 1.44
CA ASP A 36 5.38 -8.89 0.01
C ASP A 36 4.19 -9.77 -0.43
N PHE A 37 3.20 -9.93 0.46
CA PHE A 37 2.03 -10.78 0.27
C PHE A 37 2.36 -12.24 -0.05
N GLY A 38 3.54 -12.73 0.36
CA GLY A 38 4.01 -14.09 0.13
C GLY A 38 4.50 -14.34 -1.30
N LEU A 39 4.69 -13.29 -2.12
CA LEU A 39 5.10 -13.40 -3.51
C LEU A 39 6.62 -13.40 -3.72
N GLY A 40 7.39 -13.12 -2.67
CA GLY A 40 8.85 -13.07 -2.72
C GLY A 40 9.42 -11.92 -3.54
N ASP A 41 8.61 -10.93 -3.90
CA ASP A 41 8.98 -9.78 -4.75
C ASP A 41 8.56 -8.46 -4.11
N LEU A 42 9.16 -8.15 -2.96
CA LEU A 42 8.88 -6.94 -2.20
C LEU A 42 9.12 -5.64 -3.00
N TYR A 43 9.98 -5.67 -4.03
CA TYR A 43 10.29 -4.47 -4.81
C TYR A 43 9.14 -4.07 -5.73
N ASN A 44 8.53 -5.04 -6.42
CA ASN A 44 7.39 -4.75 -7.29
C ASN A 44 6.05 -4.83 -6.55
N ILE A 45 5.88 -5.81 -5.66
CA ILE A 45 4.65 -6.02 -4.90
C ILE A 45 4.96 -6.05 -3.42
N GLY A 46 4.49 -5.03 -2.71
CA GLY A 46 4.65 -4.98 -1.28
C GLY A 46 4.04 -3.74 -0.67
N LEU A 47 4.10 -3.69 0.65
CA LEU A 47 3.52 -2.62 1.44
C LEU A 47 4.29 -2.47 2.75
N GLY A 48 4.63 -1.22 3.09
CA GLY A 48 5.07 -0.85 4.42
C GLY A 48 3.91 -0.34 5.25
N ILE A 49 3.79 -0.81 6.48
CA ILE A 49 2.64 -0.54 7.35
C ILE A 49 3.14 -0.15 8.74
N ILE A 50 2.67 0.99 9.24
CA ILE A 50 2.74 1.36 10.65
C ILE A 50 1.31 1.31 11.19
N ILE A 51 1.06 0.50 12.22
CA ILE A 51 -0.27 0.37 12.82
C ILE A 51 -0.31 1.24 14.07
N TYR A 52 -1.10 2.32 14.02
CA TYR A 52 -1.29 3.20 15.19
C TYR A 52 -2.24 2.59 16.20
N VAL A 53 -3.37 2.09 15.71
CA VAL A 53 -4.41 1.46 16.52
C VAL A 53 -5.06 0.35 15.72
N ASN A 54 -5.28 -0.79 16.37
CA ASN A 54 -6.01 -1.92 15.81
C ASN A 54 -6.89 -2.52 16.90
N THR A 55 -8.12 -2.03 16.99
CA THR A 55 -9.14 -2.53 17.91
C THR A 55 -10.22 -3.27 17.12
N GLU A 56 -11.20 -3.86 17.81
CA GLU A 56 -12.36 -4.51 17.17
C GLU A 56 -13.26 -3.55 16.37
N ARG A 57 -13.23 -2.25 16.68
CA ARG A 57 -14.12 -1.25 16.07
C ARG A 57 -13.41 -0.28 15.14
N VAL A 58 -12.18 0.11 15.46
CA VAL A 58 -11.42 1.10 14.70
C VAL A 58 -10.00 0.64 14.44
N CYS A 59 -9.52 0.97 13.26
CA CYS A 59 -8.15 0.70 12.84
C CYS A 59 -7.59 1.92 12.10
N ALA A 60 -6.42 2.40 12.55
CA ALA A 60 -5.67 3.43 11.84
C ALA A 60 -4.28 2.90 11.53
N LYS A 61 -3.92 2.99 10.25
CA LYS A 61 -2.64 2.53 9.71
C LYS A 61 -2.07 3.62 8.83
N GLU A 62 -0.78 3.88 8.97
CA GLU A 62 -0.03 4.61 7.96
C GLU A 62 0.57 3.62 6.98
N LEU A 63 0.45 3.94 5.70
CA LEU A 63 0.90 3.08 4.61
C LEU A 63 1.98 3.81 3.81
N ALA A 64 3.01 3.07 3.42
CA ALA A 64 4.06 3.58 2.55
C ALA A 64 4.37 2.58 1.44
N LEU A 65 4.47 3.12 0.23
CA LEU A 65 4.83 2.41 -0.98
C LEU A 65 6.10 3.02 -1.55
N ALA A 66 7.10 2.20 -1.81
CA ALA A 66 8.26 2.61 -2.58
C ALA A 66 7.85 3.05 -4.00
N PRO A 67 8.68 3.83 -4.72
CA PRO A 67 8.34 4.30 -6.07
C PRO A 67 7.97 3.14 -7.01
N TYR A 68 6.77 3.20 -7.59
CA TYR A 68 6.17 2.17 -8.45
C TYR A 68 5.93 0.80 -7.79
N GLN A 69 6.05 0.68 -6.47
CA GLN A 69 5.64 -0.50 -5.73
C GLN A 69 4.11 -0.60 -5.74
N ILE A 70 3.59 -1.81 -5.91
CA ILE A 70 2.16 -2.09 -6.05
C ILE A 70 1.68 -2.83 -4.81
N CYS A 71 0.60 -2.33 -4.21
CA CYS A 71 -0.24 -3.12 -3.31
C CYS A 71 -1.17 -3.97 -4.18
N PRO A 72 -1.18 -5.32 -4.05
CA PRO A 72 -1.90 -6.19 -4.98
C PRO A 72 -3.41 -6.00 -4.87
N GLN A 73 -4.08 -6.15 -6.02
CA GLN A 73 -5.53 -6.06 -6.11
C GLN A 73 -6.17 -7.36 -5.60
N ARG A 74 -6.31 -7.46 -4.27
CA ARG A 74 -7.16 -8.49 -3.65
C ARG A 74 -7.56 -8.17 -2.21
N HIS A 75 -7.83 -6.89 -1.94
CA HIS A 75 -8.47 -6.45 -0.70
C HIS A 75 -9.95 -6.13 -0.97
N LEU A 76 -10.74 -7.10 -1.47
CA LEU A 76 -12.15 -7.06 -1.12
C LEU A 76 -12.20 -7.35 0.37
N HIS A 77 -12.87 -6.50 1.15
CA HIS A 77 -13.27 -6.84 2.51
C HIS A 77 -14.58 -7.62 2.38
N PRO A 78 -14.56 -8.96 2.35
CA PRO A 78 -15.80 -9.72 2.31
C PRO A 78 -16.65 -9.39 3.54
N ASP A 79 -17.97 -9.46 3.41
CA ASP A 79 -18.86 -9.33 4.55
C ASP A 79 -18.50 -10.41 5.58
N ILE A 80 -18.00 -10.01 6.75
CA ILE A 80 -17.70 -10.94 7.84
C ILE A 80 -18.97 -11.02 8.69
N LYS A 81 -19.66 -12.17 8.62
CA LYS A 81 -20.76 -12.52 9.55
C LYS A 81 -21.89 -11.46 9.62
N GLY A 82 -22.31 -10.91 8.49
CA GLY A 82 -23.45 -9.97 8.42
C GLY A 82 -23.11 -8.50 8.68
N TYR A 83 -21.82 -8.18 8.83
CA TYR A 83 -21.32 -6.80 8.80
C TYR A 83 -20.88 -6.47 7.38
N ALA A 84 -21.35 -5.33 6.85
CA ALA A 84 -20.89 -4.80 5.57
C ALA A 84 -19.36 -4.72 5.57
N GLY A 85 -18.74 -5.14 4.47
CA GLY A 85 -17.29 -5.11 4.27
C GLY A 85 -16.65 -3.81 4.77
N LYS A 86 -15.45 -3.92 5.34
CA LYS A 86 -14.74 -2.79 5.97
C LYS A 86 -14.63 -1.61 5.00
N GLU A 87 -15.20 -0.48 5.37
CA GLU A 87 -15.01 0.79 4.68
C GLU A 87 -13.64 1.35 5.05
N GLU A 88 -12.82 1.64 4.04
CA GLU A 88 -11.47 2.18 4.23
C GLU A 88 -11.32 3.50 3.46
N THR A 89 -11.11 4.57 4.20
CA THR A 89 -10.78 5.88 3.61
C THR A 89 -9.28 5.99 3.42
N PHE A 90 -8.85 6.23 2.18
CA PHE A 90 -7.45 6.52 1.85
C PHE A 90 -7.24 8.03 1.71
N ARG A 91 -6.22 8.55 2.38
CA ARG A 91 -5.77 9.94 2.25
C ARG A 91 -4.28 9.95 1.98
N CYS A 92 -3.88 10.47 0.82
CA CYS A 92 -2.47 10.65 0.51
C CYS A 92 -1.91 11.78 1.38
N ARG A 93 -0.83 11.49 2.14
CA ARG A 93 -0.15 12.47 3.00
C ARG A 93 1.08 13.07 2.34
N TRP A 94 1.75 12.30 1.47
CA TRP A 94 2.98 12.71 0.81
C TRP A 94 3.21 11.91 -0.47
N GLY A 95 3.77 12.55 -1.49
CA GLY A 95 4.00 11.93 -2.79
C GLY A 95 2.73 11.84 -3.65
N GLU A 96 2.64 10.82 -4.49
CA GLU A 96 1.46 10.55 -5.32
C GLU A 96 1.12 9.05 -5.24
N VAL A 97 -0.16 8.72 -5.15
CA VAL A 97 -0.67 7.35 -5.13
C VAL A 97 -1.67 7.17 -6.27
N TYR A 98 -1.50 6.12 -7.05
CA TYR A 98 -2.46 5.71 -8.08
C TYR A 98 -3.34 4.60 -7.52
N LEU A 99 -4.58 4.95 -7.20
CA LEU A 99 -5.59 4.03 -6.70
C LEU A 99 -6.43 3.52 -7.87
N TYR A 100 -6.60 2.20 -7.98
CA TYR A 100 -7.43 1.58 -9.00
C TYR A 100 -8.65 0.93 -8.35
N ILE A 101 -9.86 1.37 -8.72
CA ILE A 101 -11.13 0.90 -8.14
C ILE A 101 -12.10 0.41 -9.22
N SER A 102 -13.14 -0.35 -8.86
CA SER A 102 -14.14 -0.79 -9.82
C SER A 102 -14.82 0.41 -10.50
N GLY A 103 -14.88 0.42 -11.83
CA GLY A 103 -15.42 1.54 -12.61
C GLY A 103 -14.99 1.51 -14.07
N PRO A 104 -15.33 2.55 -14.85
CA PRO A 104 -14.92 2.66 -16.25
C PRO A 104 -13.41 2.77 -16.37
N GLU A 105 -12.80 1.98 -17.25
CA GLU A 105 -11.35 1.94 -17.40
C GLU A 105 -10.77 3.30 -17.84
N THR A 106 -9.69 3.70 -17.20
CA THR A 106 -8.93 4.89 -17.59
C THR A 106 -7.96 4.53 -18.72
N LYS A 107 -8.02 5.26 -19.83
CA LYS A 107 -7.04 5.10 -20.92
C LYS A 107 -5.68 5.61 -20.48
N ASN A 108 -4.60 4.89 -20.81
CA ASN A 108 -3.21 5.25 -20.50
C ASN A 108 -2.92 5.39 -18.99
N ILE A 109 -3.15 4.32 -18.23
CA ILE A 109 -2.83 4.26 -16.80
C ILE A 109 -1.34 4.56 -16.51
N LYS A 110 -1.07 5.15 -15.34
CA LYS A 110 0.28 5.49 -14.89
C LYS A 110 1.02 4.37 -14.18
N ALA A 111 0.31 3.34 -13.71
CA ALA A 111 0.93 2.19 -13.04
C ALA A 111 1.88 1.43 -13.97
N LYS A 112 3.06 1.11 -13.44
CA LYS A 112 4.05 0.26 -14.12
C LYS A 112 3.89 -1.18 -13.65
N ILE A 113 2.87 -1.85 -14.18
CA ILE A 113 2.61 -3.26 -13.86
C ILE A 113 3.58 -4.14 -14.64
N SER A 114 4.34 -4.99 -13.93
CA SER A 114 5.24 -5.94 -14.60
C SER A 114 4.44 -7.01 -15.34
N LYS A 115 4.98 -7.51 -16.47
CA LYS A 115 4.30 -8.54 -17.29
C LYS A 115 3.89 -9.77 -16.47
N ARG A 116 4.67 -10.12 -15.44
CA ARG A 116 4.41 -11.25 -14.53
C ARG A 116 3.08 -11.12 -13.77
N TYR A 117 2.62 -9.90 -13.52
CA TYR A 117 1.44 -9.64 -12.70
C TYR A 117 0.27 -9.07 -13.48
N LYS A 118 0.44 -8.76 -14.78
CA LYS A 118 -0.59 -8.11 -15.59
C LYS A 118 -1.93 -8.83 -15.57
N ASP A 119 -1.91 -10.16 -15.67
CA ASP A 119 -3.12 -10.99 -15.71
C ASP A 119 -3.78 -11.20 -14.33
N ARG A 120 -3.19 -10.65 -13.26
CA ARG A 120 -3.72 -10.71 -11.90
C ARG A 120 -4.56 -9.50 -11.51
N PHE A 121 -4.57 -8.47 -12.35
CA PHE A 121 -5.34 -7.25 -12.13
C PHE A 121 -6.54 -7.21 -13.07
N THR A 122 -7.72 -6.91 -12.53
CA THR A 122 -8.99 -6.88 -13.27
C THR A 122 -9.66 -5.51 -13.28
N VAL A 123 -9.05 -4.53 -12.60
CA VAL A 123 -9.64 -3.21 -12.38
C VAL A 123 -8.67 -2.12 -12.80
N PHE A 124 -9.16 -1.19 -13.63
CA PHE A 124 -8.34 -0.16 -14.28
C PHE A 124 -8.94 1.25 -14.25
N HIS A 125 -9.94 1.54 -13.39
CA HIS A 125 -10.37 2.92 -13.16
C HIS A 125 -9.38 3.63 -12.23
N GLU A 126 -8.59 4.53 -12.80
CA GLU A 126 -7.51 5.23 -12.08
C GLU A 126 -7.99 6.49 -11.37
N ILE A 127 -7.70 6.56 -10.07
CA ILE A 127 -7.82 7.76 -9.23
C ILE A 127 -6.41 8.16 -8.77
N ILE A 128 -6.01 9.39 -9.07
CA ILE A 128 -4.72 9.93 -8.65
C ILE A 128 -4.92 10.69 -7.35
N LEU A 129 -4.36 10.16 -6.26
CA LEU A 129 -4.34 10.82 -4.95
C LEU A 129 -3.03 11.59 -4.80
N LYS A 130 -3.16 12.90 -4.55
CA LYS A 130 -2.07 13.81 -4.18
C LYS A 130 -2.21 14.24 -2.72
N PRO A 131 -1.20 14.84 -2.09
CA PRO A 131 -1.28 15.23 -0.69
C PRO A 131 -2.40 16.25 -0.48
N GLY A 132 -3.43 15.91 0.30
CA GLY A 132 -4.62 16.74 0.45
C GLY A 132 -5.88 15.95 0.76
#